data_AF-A0A7I9VK79-F1
#
_entry.id   AF-A0A7I9VK79-F1
#
_cell.length_a   1.000
_cell.length_b   1.000
_cell.length_c   1.000
_cell.angle_alpha   90.00
_cell.angle_beta   90.00
_cell.angle_gamma   90.00
#
_symmetry.space_group_name_H-M   'P 1'
#
loop_
_entity.id
_entity.type
_entity.pdbx_description
1 polymer ?
#
loop_
_entity_poly.entity_id
_entity_poly.type
_entity_poly.pdbx_seq_one_letter_code
_entity_poly.pdbx_strand_id
1 'polypeptide(L)'
;MNERPAPLGRARLAGLGLLAAALHAVFDVATAQLPATTPPYLRTADMPEAFQALSPVAVGIATSCVSGIIAVIALIATEHARRRALALGAAVTGFWLFSAVLMTFVWLDTPWPVAAVALAAGVPRGFAIGAVLAALAGRPERAAAPTLGPR
;
A
#
# COMPACT_ATOMS: atom_id res chain seq x y z
N MET A 1 13.82 18.32 26.56
CA MET A 1 12.48 18.45 25.97
C MET A 1 12.53 17.85 24.57
N ASN A 2 11.79 16.78 24.29
CA ASN A 2 11.69 16.22 22.94
C ASN A 2 10.73 17.10 22.14
N GLU A 3 11.25 17.90 21.21
CA GLU A 3 10.42 18.57 20.22
C GLU A 3 9.68 17.51 19.40
N ARG A 4 8.35 17.53 19.46
CA ARG A 4 7.54 16.64 18.62
C ARG A 4 7.69 17.12 17.17
N PRO A 5 7.99 16.24 16.21
CA PRO A 5 7.98 16.63 14.81
C PRO A 5 6.59 17.17 14.44
N ALA A 6 6.55 18.23 13.64
CA ALA A 6 5.31 18.80 13.16
C ALA A 6 4.53 17.77 12.31
N PRO A 7 3.19 17.75 12.41
CA PRO A 7 2.37 16.84 11.62
C PRO A 7 2.52 17.11 10.13
N LEU A 8 2.40 16.06 9.32
CA LEU A 8 2.50 16.16 7.86
C LEU A 8 1.35 17.00 7.29
N GLY A 9 1.67 17.94 6.40
CA GLY A 9 0.66 18.71 5.68
C GLY A 9 -0.27 17.84 4.82
N ARG A 10 -1.52 18.28 4.62
CA ARG A 10 -2.54 17.54 3.85
C ARG A 10 -2.11 17.20 2.43
N ALA A 11 -1.50 18.15 1.72
CA ALA A 11 -0.98 17.95 0.36
C ALA A 11 0.11 16.88 0.33
N ARG A 12 0.97 16.85 1.35
CA ARG A 12 2.03 15.86 1.48
C ARG A 12 1.48 14.47 1.80
N LEU A 13 0.47 14.37 2.67
CA LEU A 13 -0.24 13.11 2.91
C LEU A 13 -0.88 12.58 1.62
N ALA A 14 -1.55 13.45 0.85
CA ALA A 14 -2.13 13.07 -0.43
C ALA A 14 -1.07 12.58 -1.42
N GLY A 15 0.06 13.28 -1.54
CA GLY A 15 1.18 12.87 -2.40
C GLY A 15 1.79 11.52 -2.00
N LEU A 16 1.97 11.28 -0.69
CA LEU A 16 2.45 9.99 -0.18
C LEU A 16 1.42 8.87 -0.39
N GLY A 17 0.13 9.16 -0.28
CA GLY A 17 -0.95 8.22 -0.59
C GLY A 17 -0.98 7.83 -2.07
N LEU A 18 -0.85 8.80 -2.98
CA LEU A 18 -0.74 8.55 -4.42
C LEU A 18 0.51 7.72 -4.75
N LEU A 19 1.65 8.04 -4.13
CA LEU A 19 2.87 7.25 -4.29
C LEU A 19 2.67 5.82 -3.80
N ALA A 20 2.02 5.63 -2.65
CA ALA A 20 1.72 4.30 -2.13
C ALA A 20 0.83 3.52 -3.11
N ALA A 21 -0.22 4.14 -3.66
CA ALA A 21 -1.06 3.53 -4.68
C ALA A 21 -0.26 3.11 -5.92
N ALA A 22 0.62 4.00 -6.42
CA ALA A 22 1.48 3.69 -7.56
C ALA A 22 2.46 2.54 -7.27
N LEU A 23 3.09 2.53 -6.10
CA LEU A 23 3.97 1.43 -5.68
C LEU A 23 3.18 0.11 -5.59
N HIS A 24 1.98 0.15 -5.01
CA HIS A 24 1.10 -1.01 -4.96
C HIS A 24 0.80 -1.53 -6.38
N ALA A 25 0.44 -0.66 -7.32
CA ALA A 25 0.17 -1.04 -8.71
C ALA A 25 1.40 -1.67 -9.39
N VAL A 26 2.60 -1.11 -9.17
CA VAL A 26 3.86 -1.65 -9.72
C VAL A 26 4.13 -3.06 -9.19
N PHE A 27 3.98 -3.28 -7.88
CA PHE A 27 4.14 -4.61 -7.30
C PHE A 27 3.09 -5.59 -7.81
N ASP A 28 1.86 -5.14 -8.02
CA ASP A 28 0.78 -5.97 -8.58
C ASP A 28 1.10 -6.40 -10.01
N VAL A 29 1.52 -5.48 -10.87
CA VAL A 29 1.96 -5.80 -12.24
C VAL A 29 3.13 -6.77 -12.25
N ALA A 30 4.12 -6.55 -11.38
CA ALA A 30 5.30 -7.40 -11.28
C ALA A 30 4.96 -8.82 -10.80
N THR A 31 4.13 -8.94 -9.77
CA THR A 31 3.73 -10.24 -9.20
C THR A 31 2.73 -10.97 -10.09
N ALA A 32 1.88 -10.26 -10.84
CA ALA A 32 0.98 -10.86 -11.82
C ALA A 32 1.69 -11.60 -12.96
N GLN A 33 2.99 -11.35 -13.19
CA GLN A 33 3.79 -12.11 -14.15
C GLN A 33 4.09 -13.54 -13.69
N LEU A 34 3.91 -13.83 -12.40
CA LEU A 34 4.20 -15.13 -11.78
C LEU A 34 2.92 -15.65 -11.10
N PRO A 35 2.20 -16.63 -11.69
CA PRO A 35 0.92 -17.10 -11.16
C PRO A 35 0.92 -17.53 -9.70
N ALA A 36 2.07 -17.97 -9.17
CA ALA A 36 2.23 -18.37 -7.78
C ALA A 36 2.25 -17.19 -6.79
N THR A 37 2.60 -15.98 -7.23
CA THR A 37 2.69 -14.78 -6.39
C THR A 37 1.62 -13.75 -6.70
N THR A 38 0.80 -13.97 -7.73
CA THR A 38 -0.35 -13.12 -8.05
C THR A 38 -1.26 -12.92 -6.84
N PRO A 39 -1.50 -11.67 -6.41
CA PRO A 39 -2.39 -11.35 -5.29
C PRO A 39 -3.79 -11.92 -5.50
N PRO A 40 -4.48 -12.39 -4.44
CA PRO A 40 -5.81 -13.00 -4.54
C PRO A 40 -6.82 -12.16 -5.34
N TYR A 41 -6.85 -10.84 -5.13
CA TYR A 41 -7.77 -9.94 -5.84
C TYR A 41 -7.50 -9.78 -7.35
N LEU A 42 -6.39 -10.29 -7.87
CA LEU A 42 -6.09 -10.30 -9.31
C LEU A 42 -6.26 -11.68 -9.94
N ARG A 43 -6.64 -12.70 -9.15
CA ARG A 43 -6.90 -14.06 -9.64
C ARG A 43 -8.32 -14.16 -10.17
N THR A 44 -8.65 -13.40 -11.20
CA THR A 44 -10.03 -13.32 -11.73
C THR A 44 -10.56 -14.68 -12.21
N ALA A 45 -9.69 -15.59 -12.64
CA ALA A 45 -10.05 -16.96 -13.01
C ALA A 45 -10.55 -17.81 -11.83
N ASP A 46 -10.14 -17.48 -10.60
CA ASP A 46 -10.52 -18.19 -9.39
C ASP A 46 -11.77 -17.56 -8.72
N MET A 47 -12.32 -16.49 -9.31
CA MET A 47 -13.51 -15.79 -8.81
C MET A 47 -14.81 -16.43 -9.34
N PRO A 48 -15.94 -16.26 -8.63
CA PRO A 48 -17.26 -16.63 -9.13
C PRO A 48 -17.54 -16.00 -10.50
N GLU A 49 -18.28 -16.69 -11.35
CA GLU A 49 -18.59 -16.28 -12.73
C GLU A 49 -19.09 -14.83 -12.84
N ALA A 50 -19.89 -14.38 -11.86
CA ALA A 50 -20.41 -13.01 -11.78
C ALA A 50 -19.31 -11.92 -11.76
N PHE A 51 -18.10 -12.25 -11.30
CA PHE A 51 -16.96 -11.33 -11.19
C PHE A 51 -15.92 -11.55 -12.29
N GLN A 52 -16.00 -12.63 -13.06
CA GLN A 52 -15.05 -12.92 -14.15
C GLN A 52 -15.14 -11.91 -15.30
N ALA A 53 -16.29 -11.25 -15.46
CA ALA A 53 -16.48 -10.19 -16.44
C ALA A 53 -15.77 -8.86 -16.07
N LEU A 54 -15.25 -8.73 -14.84
CA LEU A 54 -14.54 -7.53 -14.42
C LEU A 54 -13.15 -7.47 -15.05
N SER A 55 -12.77 -6.29 -15.54
CA SER A 55 -11.42 -6.06 -16.05
C SER A 55 -10.38 -6.18 -14.92
N PRO A 56 -9.37 -7.06 -15.03
CA PRO A 56 -8.29 -7.17 -14.05
C PRO A 56 -7.56 -5.84 -13.83
N VAL A 57 -7.46 -5.03 -14.89
CA VAL A 57 -6.87 -3.69 -14.83
C VAL A 57 -7.71 -2.76 -13.96
N ALA A 58 -9.04 -2.76 -14.13
CA ALA A 58 -9.93 -1.93 -13.32
C ALA A 58 -9.88 -2.33 -11.84
N VAL A 59 -9.88 -3.64 -11.56
CA VAL A 59 -9.73 -4.16 -10.19
C VAL A 59 -8.38 -3.73 -9.60
N GLY A 60 -7.28 -3.88 -10.34
CA GLY A 60 -5.95 -3.47 -9.90
C GLY A 60 -5.83 -1.97 -9.61
N ILE A 61 -6.45 -1.11 -10.43
CA ILE A 61 -6.50 0.33 -10.18
C ILE A 61 -7.28 0.63 -8.91
N ALA A 62 -8.48 0.05 -8.76
CA ALA A 62 -9.33 0.27 -7.59
C ALA A 62 -8.65 -0.17 -6.29
N THR A 63 -8.06 -1.38 -6.27
CA THR A 63 -7.36 -1.91 -5.10
C THR A 63 -6.08 -1.11 -4.78
N SER A 64 -5.37 -0.62 -5.80
CA SER A 64 -4.21 0.27 -5.60
C SER A 64 -4.61 1.60 -4.96
N CYS A 65 -5.71 2.21 -5.39
CA CYS A 65 -6.25 3.43 -4.78
C CYS A 65 -6.64 3.21 -3.31
N VAL A 66 -7.35 2.12 -3.00
CA VAL A 66 -7.68 1.75 -1.63
C VAL A 66 -6.43 1.52 -0.79
N SER A 67 -5.41 0.87 -1.35
CA SER A 67 -4.12 0.68 -0.69
C SER A 67 -3.39 2.00 -0.40
N GLY A 68 -3.52 2.99 -1.29
CA GLY A 68 -3.03 4.35 -1.05
C GLY A 68 -3.72 5.03 0.13
N ILE A 69 -5.04 4.89 0.26
CA ILE A 69 -5.81 5.40 1.42
C ILE A 69 -5.36 4.72 2.71
N ILE A 70 -5.22 3.39 2.69
CA ILE A 70 -4.73 2.61 3.84
C ILE A 70 -3.33 3.09 4.26
N ALA A 71 -2.44 3.36 3.30
CA ALA A 71 -1.11 3.87 3.60
C ALA A 71 -1.14 5.25 4.26
N VAL A 72 -2.07 6.14 3.88
CA VAL A 72 -2.28 7.43 4.56
C VAL A 72 -2.76 7.23 6.00
N ILE A 73 -3.73 6.33 6.21
CA ILE A 73 -4.20 5.99 7.57
C ILE A 73 -3.04 5.46 8.41
N ALA A 74 -2.22 4.55 7.85
CA ALA A 74 -1.03 4.02 8.51
C ALA A 74 -0.01 5.13 8.83
N LEU A 75 0.20 6.09 7.93
CA LEU A 75 1.08 7.25 8.14
C LEU A 75 0.68 8.12 9.32
N ILE A 76 -0.62 8.32 9.50
CA ILE A 76 -1.20 9.08 10.62
C ILE A 76 -1.10 8.24 11.90
N ALA A 77 -1.54 6.99 11.85
CA ALA A 77 -1.57 6.11 13.03
C ALA A 77 -0.19 5.80 13.61
N THR A 78 0.86 5.84 12.79
CA THR A 78 2.24 5.51 13.18
C THR A 78 3.15 6.73 13.30
N GLU A 79 2.58 7.95 13.27
CA GLU A 79 3.35 9.20 13.28
C GLU A 79 4.35 9.29 14.45
N HIS A 80 3.96 8.80 15.63
CA HIS A 80 4.78 8.85 16.85
C HIS A 80 5.56 7.56 17.14
N ALA A 81 5.57 6.60 16.21
CA ALA A 81 6.28 5.35 16.41
C ALA A 81 7.81 5.55 16.38
N ARG A 82 8.51 5.09 17.42
CA ARG A 82 9.99 5.12 17.50
C ARG A 82 10.67 4.47 16.28
N ARG A 83 10.06 3.41 15.74
CA ARG A 83 10.52 2.70 14.54
C ARG A 83 9.49 2.84 13.42
N ARG A 84 9.28 4.08 12.95
CA ARG A 84 8.22 4.43 11.98
C ARG A 84 8.18 3.55 10.74
N ALA A 85 9.33 3.22 10.14
CA ALA A 85 9.40 2.34 8.97
C ALA A 85 8.83 0.94 9.24
N LEU A 86 9.17 0.34 10.39
CA LEU A 86 8.66 -0.97 10.76
C LEU A 86 7.18 -0.93 11.12
N ALA A 87 6.74 0.12 11.85
CA ALA A 87 5.33 0.29 12.18
C ALA A 87 4.47 0.49 10.92
N LEU A 88 4.94 1.29 9.96
CA LEU A 88 4.29 1.47 8.66
C LEU A 88 4.25 0.18 7.86
N GLY A 89 5.40 -0.50 7.75
CA GLY A 89 5.48 -1.77 7.03
C GLY A 89 4.54 -2.81 7.61
N ALA A 90 4.48 -2.93 8.94
CA ALA A 90 3.58 -3.82 9.64
C ALA A 90 2.10 -3.46 9.43
N ALA A 91 1.74 -2.17 9.49
CA ALA A 91 0.37 -1.74 9.26
C ALA A 91 -0.09 -2.02 7.82
N VAL A 92 0.71 -1.63 6.82
CA VAL A 92 0.41 -1.87 5.40
C VAL A 92 0.32 -3.37 5.11
N THR A 93 1.27 -4.15 5.61
CA THR A 93 1.26 -5.62 5.46
C THR A 93 0.05 -6.24 6.15
N GLY A 94 -0.29 -5.79 7.35
CA GLY A 94 -1.42 -6.31 8.12
C GLY A 94 -2.75 -6.08 7.42
N PHE A 95 -2.99 -4.86 6.93
CA PHE A 95 -4.19 -4.56 6.16
C PHE A 95 -4.27 -5.34 4.85
N TRP A 96 -3.14 -5.49 4.15
CA TRP A 96 -3.09 -6.27 2.92
C TRP A 96 -3.34 -7.75 3.18
N LEU A 97 -2.71 -8.35 4.21
CA LEU A 97 -2.94 -9.75 4.57
C LEU A 97 -4.39 -9.97 4.98
N PHE A 98 -4.94 -9.08 5.80
CA PHE A 98 -6.33 -9.17 6.24
C PHE A 98 -7.29 -9.15 5.05
N SER A 99 -7.14 -8.21 4.12
CA SER A 99 -8.00 -8.12 2.93
C SER A 99 -7.81 -9.31 1.99
N ALA A 100 -6.57 -9.74 1.75
CA ALA A 100 -6.25 -10.87 0.89
C ALA A 100 -6.79 -12.19 1.46
N VAL A 101 -6.62 -12.44 2.75
CA VAL A 101 -7.16 -13.62 3.45
C VAL A 101 -8.68 -13.62 3.40
N LEU A 102 -9.32 -12.49 3.72
CA LEU A 102 -10.78 -12.39 3.65
C LEU A 102 -11.29 -12.67 2.24
N MET A 103 -10.60 -12.17 1.22
CA MET A 103 -10.97 -12.43 -0.17
C MET A 103 -10.80 -13.89 -0.56
N THR A 104 -9.70 -14.53 -0.15
CA THR A 104 -9.50 -15.98 -0.36
C THR A 104 -10.60 -16.79 0.31
N PHE A 105 -10.98 -16.46 1.55
CA PHE A 105 -12.03 -17.21 2.27
C PHE A 105 -13.43 -17.03 1.67
N VAL A 106 -13.76 -15.82 1.22
CA VAL A 106 -15.14 -15.47 0.86
C VAL A 106 -15.40 -15.64 -0.64
N TRP A 107 -14.40 -15.40 -1.48
CA TRP A 107 -14.61 -15.15 -2.91
C TRP A 107 -13.76 -15.98 -3.85
N LEU A 108 -12.85 -16.84 -3.39
CA LEU A 108 -11.96 -17.55 -4.29
C LEU A 108 -11.95 -19.05 -4.03
N ASP A 109 -12.03 -19.81 -5.12
CA ASP A 109 -11.78 -21.26 -5.11
C ASP A 109 -10.27 -21.60 -5.19
N THR A 110 -9.40 -20.60 -4.96
CA THR A 110 -7.95 -20.78 -5.00
C THR A 110 -7.49 -21.82 -3.96
N PRO A 111 -6.71 -22.84 -4.34
CA PRO A 111 -6.16 -23.80 -3.39
C PRO A 111 -5.31 -23.13 -2.31
N TRP A 112 -5.53 -23.50 -1.05
CA TRP A 112 -4.82 -22.92 0.11
C TRP A 112 -3.29 -22.86 0.00
N PRO A 113 -2.59 -23.88 -0.54
CA PRO A 113 -1.14 -23.79 -0.73
C PRO A 113 -0.73 -22.64 -1.65
N VAL A 114 -1.49 -22.41 -2.72
CA VAL A 114 -1.24 -21.33 -3.69
C VAL A 114 -1.55 -19.98 -3.06
N ALA A 115 -2.67 -19.88 -2.35
CA ALA A 115 -3.02 -18.67 -1.60
C ALA A 115 -1.96 -18.34 -0.54
N ALA A 116 -1.44 -19.34 0.19
CA ALA A 116 -0.40 -19.15 1.20
C ALA A 116 0.90 -18.61 0.60
N VAL A 117 1.32 -19.12 -0.57
CA VAL A 117 2.50 -18.59 -1.28
C VAL A 117 2.28 -17.15 -1.72
N ALA A 118 1.11 -16.84 -2.30
CA ALA A 118 0.77 -15.48 -2.69
C ALA A 118 0.74 -14.52 -1.49
N LEU A 119 0.15 -14.94 -0.37
CA LEU A 119 0.11 -14.19 0.90
C LEU A 119 1.51 -13.94 1.45
N ALA A 120 2.37 -14.96 1.49
CA ALA A 120 3.74 -14.81 1.96
C ALA A 120 4.55 -13.86 1.05
N ALA A 121 4.36 -13.94 -0.27
CA ALA A 121 5.03 -13.07 -1.24
C ALA A 121 4.62 -11.59 -1.11
N GLY A 122 3.45 -11.29 -0.56
CA GLY A 122 3.01 -9.92 -0.30
C GLY A 122 3.64 -9.25 0.93
N VAL A 123 4.23 -10.02 1.85
CA VAL A 123 4.85 -9.48 3.07
C VAL A 123 6.05 -8.55 2.75
N PRO A 124 7.04 -8.97 1.94
CA PRO A 124 8.16 -8.09 1.57
C PRO A 124 7.70 -6.77 0.93
N ARG A 125 6.65 -6.81 0.10
CA ARG A 125 6.06 -5.62 -0.52
C ARG A 125 5.59 -4.61 0.51
N GLY A 126 4.80 -5.04 1.50
CA GLY A 126 4.27 -4.12 2.51
C GLY A 126 5.36 -3.42 3.31
N PHE A 127 6.42 -4.15 3.68
CA PHE A 127 7.59 -3.56 4.33
C PHE A 127 8.40 -2.63 3.42
N ALA A 128 8.58 -2.97 2.14
CA ALA A 128 9.26 -2.12 1.17
C ALA A 128 8.53 -0.77 1.01
N ILE A 129 7.20 -0.81 0.86
CA ILE A 129 6.37 0.40 0.77
C ILE A 129 6.46 1.20 2.08
N GLY A 130 6.32 0.56 3.23
CA GLY A 130 6.45 1.21 4.54
C GLY A 130 7.80 1.90 4.73
N ALA A 131 8.89 1.28 4.28
CA ALA A 131 10.23 1.85 4.33
C ALA A 131 10.36 3.09 3.45
N VAL A 132 9.87 3.03 2.20
CA VAL A 132 9.87 4.17 1.27
C VAL A 132 9.07 5.34 1.84
N LEU A 133 7.86 5.07 2.33
CA LEU A 133 7.00 6.11 2.90
C LEU A 133 7.61 6.73 4.17
N ALA A 134 8.20 5.93 5.05
CA ALA A 134 8.90 6.45 6.23
C ALA A 134 10.06 7.37 5.86
N ALA A 135 10.88 6.94 4.90
CA ALA A 135 12.04 7.71 4.44
C ALA A 135 11.62 9.05 3.84
N LEU A 136 10.52 9.07 3.07
CA LEU A 136 10.01 10.28 2.44
C LEU A 136 9.25 11.17 3.41
N ALA A 137 8.53 10.61 4.38
CA ALA A 137 7.83 11.37 5.43
C ALA A 137 8.80 12.09 6.37
N GLY A 138 9.99 11.53 6.61
CA GLY A 138 11.02 12.13 7.46
C GLY A 138 11.81 13.29 6.85
N ARG A 139 11.65 13.57 5.54
CA ARG A 139 12.39 14.68 4.90
C ARG A 139 11.80 16.03 5.33
N PRO A 140 12.60 17.04 5.71
CA PRO A 140 12.08 18.37 5.93
C PRO A 140 11.42 18.87 4.64
N GLU A 141 10.23 19.44 4.76
CA GLU A 141 9.57 20.14 3.66
C GLU A 141 10.50 21.31 3.33
N ARG A 142 11.20 21.28 2.18
CA ARG A 142 12.05 22.39 1.76
C ARG A 142 11.15 23.62 1.77
N ALA A 143 11.35 24.50 2.75
CA ALA A 143 10.61 25.73 2.88
C ALA A 143 10.59 26.39 1.49
N ALA A 144 9.39 26.65 0.98
CA ALA A 144 9.22 27.42 -0.24
C ALA A 144 10.14 28.64 -0.12
N ALA A 145 11.10 28.75 -1.05
CA ALA A 145 12.08 29.83 -1.04
C ALA A 145 11.33 31.15 -0.83
N PRO A 146 11.75 32.01 0.13
CA PRO A 146 11.08 33.28 0.33
C PRO A 146 11.07 33.99 -1.01
N THR A 147 9.87 34.20 -1.56
CA THR A 147 9.69 35.06 -2.72
C THR A 147 10.21 36.42 -2.31
N LEU A 148 11.42 36.75 -2.75
CA LEU A 148 11.98 38.09 -2.65
C LEU A 148 10.98 39.02 -3.35
N GLY A 149 10.14 39.67 -2.55
CA GLY A 149 9.22 40.68 -3.05
C GLY A 149 10.01 41.79 -3.73
N PRO A 150 9.49 42.39 -4.82
CA PRO A 150 10.16 43.49 -5.48
C PRO A 150 10.32 44.66 -4.51
N ARG A 151 11.54 45.20 -4.46
CA ARG A 151 11.91 46.40 -3.71
C ARG A 151 11.25 47.64 -4.29
#